data_AF-A0A956XU56-F1
#
_entry.id   AF-A0A956XU56-F1
#
_cell.length_a   1.000
_cell.length_b   1.000
_cell.length_c   1.000
_cell.angle_alpha   90.00
_cell.angle_beta   90.00
_cell.angle_gamma   90.00
#
_symmetry.space_group_name_H-M   'P 1'
#
loop_
_entity.id
_entity.type
_entity.pdbx_description
1 polymer ?
#
loop_
_entity_poly.entity_id
_entity_poly.type
_entity_poly.pdbx_seq_one_letter_code
_entity_poly.pdbx_strand_id
1 'polypeptide(L)'
;ALFGVLRNVSGTVRVFDHKGVPRSPVVATRPDHAMALIPEDRKTEGLMLPMSISDNISLTSLKWLSRGFVIDGTAEKNAVDGMIEKLRIKIGNPDDAVATLSGGNQQKVVIAKWLLTGPRILLLNDPTRGIDVGTKEEIYRLLRELADAGTSIILYSTDYDELIGCCDRVLILYGGRIVQTLEGDAITETNIVASSF
;
A
#
# COMPACT_ATOMS: atom_id res chain seq x y z
N ALA A 1 -3.74 -2.60 13.92
CA ALA A 1 -2.78 -3.19 14.88
C ALA A 1 -1.34 -3.11 14.36
N LEU A 2 -1.05 -3.66 13.18
CA LEU A 2 0.31 -3.81 12.65
C LEU A 2 1.05 -2.48 12.43
N PHE A 3 0.37 -1.44 11.93
CA PHE A 3 1.01 -0.14 11.67
C PHE A 3 1.12 0.78 12.91
N GLY A 4 0.75 0.32 14.10
CA GLY A 4 0.84 1.11 15.33
C GLY A 4 -0.16 2.26 15.49
N VAL A 5 -1.25 2.26 14.71
CA VAL A 5 -2.35 3.25 14.81
C VAL A 5 -3.28 2.97 16.00
N LEU A 6 -3.57 1.69 16.27
CA LEU A 6 -4.48 1.29 17.34
C LEU A 6 -3.76 1.23 18.70
N ARG A 7 -4.46 1.62 19.76
CA ARG A 7 -4.00 1.49 21.16
C ARG A 7 -4.58 0.25 21.83
N ASN A 8 -3.96 -0.19 22.92
CA ASN A 8 -4.43 -1.30 23.77
C ASN A 8 -4.58 -2.65 23.03
N VAL A 9 -3.77 -2.87 22.00
CA VAL A 9 -3.68 -4.17 21.31
C VAL A 9 -2.77 -5.10 22.10
N SER A 10 -3.19 -6.34 22.32
CA SER A 10 -2.40 -7.41 22.95
C SER A 10 -2.00 -8.48 21.92
N GLY A 11 -1.06 -9.35 22.29
CA GLY A 11 -0.53 -10.38 21.40
C GLY A 11 0.93 -10.15 21.00
N THR A 12 1.44 -10.98 20.09
CA THR A 12 2.82 -10.92 19.61
C THR A 12 2.83 -10.82 18.10
N VAL A 13 3.54 -9.82 17.58
CA VAL A 13 3.89 -9.71 16.16
C VAL A 13 5.38 -9.99 16.02
N ARG A 14 5.76 -10.81 15.04
CA ARG A 14 7.15 -11.06 14.65
C ARG A 14 7.29 -10.67 13.20
N VAL A 15 8.22 -9.78 12.93
CA VAL A 15 8.50 -9.22 11.61
C VAL A 15 9.99 -9.40 11.39
N PHE A 16 10.34 -10.32 10.48
CA PHE A 16 11.72 -10.78 10.32
C PHE A 16 12.30 -11.21 11.69
N ASP A 17 13.44 -10.63 12.07
CA ASP A 17 14.11 -10.91 13.35
C ASP A 17 13.58 -10.05 14.52
N HIS A 18 12.67 -9.11 14.24
CA HIS A 18 12.12 -8.22 15.26
C HIS A 18 10.84 -8.79 15.90
N LYS A 19 10.79 -8.78 17.23
CA LYS A 19 9.61 -9.18 18.01
C LYS A 19 9.01 -7.96 18.69
N GLY A 20 7.78 -7.62 18.34
CA GLY A 20 7.06 -6.49 18.89
C GLY A 20 5.99 -6.00 17.94
N VAL A 21 4.92 -5.41 18.50
CA VAL A 21 3.95 -4.65 17.73
C VAL A 21 4.45 -3.20 17.67
N PRO A 22 4.53 -2.57 16.48
CA PRO A 22 4.82 -1.14 16.39
C PRO A 22 3.85 -0.34 17.27
N ARG A 23 4.40 0.58 18.07
CA ARG A 23 3.61 1.44 18.96
C ARG A 23 3.21 2.78 18.32
N SER A 24 3.69 3.04 17.11
CA SER A 24 3.32 4.21 16.31
C SER A 24 3.61 3.97 14.82
N PRO A 25 2.98 4.73 13.92
CA PRO A 25 3.28 4.69 12.48
C PRO A 25 4.76 4.92 12.16
N VAL A 26 5.41 5.87 12.86
CA VAL A 26 6.83 6.17 12.67
C VAL A 26 7.72 4.99 13.06
N VAL A 27 7.32 4.18 14.05
CA VAL A 27 8.05 2.96 14.40
C VAL A 27 7.83 1.87 13.35
N ALA A 28 6.63 1.78 12.78
CA ALA A 28 6.32 0.76 11.78
C ALA A 28 7.10 0.93 10.47
N THR A 29 7.47 2.17 10.11
CA THR A 29 8.25 2.46 8.89
C THR A 29 9.76 2.32 9.05
N ARG A 30 10.27 2.11 10.27
CA ARG A 30 11.71 1.94 10.52
C ARG A 30 12.21 0.61 9.92
N PRO A 31 13.52 0.47 9.65
CA PRO A 31 14.08 -0.74 9.03
C PRO A 31 13.82 -2.06 9.78
N ASP A 32 13.55 -2.00 11.09
CA ASP A 32 13.23 -3.16 11.92
C ASP A 32 11.85 -3.77 11.60
N HIS A 33 10.90 -2.96 11.14
CA HIS A 33 9.56 -3.40 10.73
C HIS A 33 9.33 -3.29 9.21
N ALA A 34 9.92 -2.27 8.58
CA ALA A 34 9.88 -1.95 7.16
C ALA A 34 8.46 -2.04 6.57
N MET A 35 7.46 -1.53 7.29
CA MET A 35 6.07 -1.54 6.87
C MET A 35 5.66 -0.22 6.22
N ALA A 36 4.76 -0.30 5.25
CA ALA A 36 3.98 0.83 4.77
C ALA A 36 2.49 0.50 4.76
N LEU A 37 1.64 1.49 5.04
CA LEU A 37 0.19 1.35 5.05
C LEU A 37 -0.43 2.23 3.97
N ILE A 38 -1.14 1.59 3.05
CA ILE A 38 -1.97 2.24 2.04
C ILE A 38 -3.42 2.21 2.55
N PRO A 39 -4.02 3.37 2.89
CA PRO A 39 -5.36 3.44 3.43
C PRO A 39 -6.44 3.21 2.35
N GLU A 40 -7.66 2.93 2.80
CA GLU A 40 -8.84 2.77 1.94
C GLU A 40 -9.23 4.08 1.26
N ASP A 41 -9.33 5.18 2.03
CA ASP A 41 -9.66 6.49 1.47
C ASP A 41 -8.41 7.26 1.05
N ARG A 42 -8.01 7.06 -0.21
CA ARG A 42 -6.89 7.80 -0.79
C ARG A 42 -7.07 9.32 -0.78
N LYS A 43 -8.30 9.84 -0.80
CA LYS A 43 -8.55 11.29 -0.93
C LYS A 43 -8.39 12.02 0.39
N THR A 44 -8.73 11.36 1.49
CA THR A 44 -8.70 11.96 2.83
C THR A 44 -7.49 11.49 3.65
N GLU A 45 -6.97 10.29 3.40
CA GLU A 45 -5.89 9.69 4.19
C GLU A 45 -4.62 9.40 3.37
N GLY A 46 -4.74 9.25 2.05
CA GLY A 46 -3.63 8.85 1.17
C GLY A 46 -2.86 10.00 0.51
N LEU A 47 -3.56 11.04 0.07
CA LEU A 47 -3.06 12.11 -0.79
C LEU A 47 -3.29 13.50 -0.20
N MET A 48 -2.37 14.41 -0.49
CA MET A 48 -2.54 15.84 -0.32
C MET A 48 -3.03 16.40 -1.66
N LEU A 49 -4.35 16.36 -1.89
CA LEU A 49 -4.97 16.65 -3.19
C LEU A 49 -4.55 17.98 -3.85
N PRO A 50 -4.40 19.09 -3.11
CA PRO A 50 -3.98 20.37 -3.71
C PRO A 50 -2.48 20.43 -4.06
N MET A 51 -1.67 19.52 -3.53
CA MET A 51 -0.22 19.48 -3.77
C MET A 51 0.10 18.77 -5.09
N SER A 52 1.32 18.99 -5.58
CA SER A 52 1.79 18.38 -6.81
C SER A 52 1.91 16.86 -6.70
N ILE A 53 2.01 16.19 -7.85
CA ILE A 53 2.29 14.76 -7.91
C ILE A 53 3.68 14.46 -7.33
N SER A 54 4.68 15.28 -7.64
CA SER A 54 6.04 15.17 -7.12
C SER A 54 6.08 15.24 -5.59
N ASP A 55 5.44 16.27 -5.00
CA ASP A 55 5.37 16.45 -3.55
C ASP A 55 4.68 15.26 -2.87
N ASN A 56 3.58 14.77 -3.46
CA ASN A 56 2.86 13.62 -2.91
C ASN A 56 3.73 12.36 -2.88
N ILE A 57 4.53 12.11 -3.93
CA ILE A 57 5.43 10.96 -4.01
C ILE A 57 6.58 11.10 -3.01
N SER A 58 7.17 12.28 -2.85
CA SER A 58 8.37 12.48 -2.01
C SER A 58 8.07 12.62 -0.51
N LEU A 59 6.83 12.98 -0.14
CA LEU A 59 6.43 13.42 1.21
C LEU A 59 6.88 12.51 2.36
N THR A 60 6.76 11.19 2.20
CA THR A 60 7.12 10.19 3.24
C THR A 60 8.62 9.90 3.29
N SER A 61 9.36 10.38 2.30
CA SER A 61 10.77 10.09 2.03
C SER A 61 11.68 11.31 2.21
N LEU A 62 11.12 12.47 2.60
CA LEU A 62 11.83 13.74 2.76
C LEU A 62 13.09 13.62 3.64
N LYS A 63 13.08 12.77 4.67
CA LYS A 63 14.23 12.60 5.58
C LYS A 63 15.52 12.22 4.85
N TRP A 64 15.46 11.34 3.84
CA TRP A 64 16.65 10.92 3.08
C TRP A 64 16.82 11.69 1.77
N LEU A 65 15.76 12.36 1.30
CA LEU A 65 15.79 13.30 0.19
C LEU A 65 16.26 14.71 0.59
N SER A 66 16.57 14.94 1.86
CA SER A 66 17.02 16.25 2.36
C SER A 66 18.49 16.21 2.79
N ARG A 67 19.21 17.30 2.52
CA ARG A 67 20.54 17.58 3.04
C ARG A 67 20.43 18.60 4.18
N GLY A 68 20.34 18.12 5.41
CA GLY A 68 20.04 18.97 6.56
C GLY A 68 18.58 19.44 6.53
N PHE A 69 18.36 20.75 6.44
CA PHE A 69 17.01 21.36 6.41
C PHE A 69 16.49 21.66 5.00
N VAL A 70 17.26 21.33 3.95
CA VAL A 70 16.93 21.66 2.55
C VAL A 70 16.73 20.37 1.76
N ILE A 71 15.67 20.31 0.97
CA ILE A 71 15.40 19.20 0.05
C ILE A 71 16.43 19.24 -1.10
N ASP A 72 17.03 18.09 -1.38
CA ASP A 72 17.89 17.91 -2.55
C ASP A 72 17.00 17.69 -3.78
N GLY A 73 16.71 18.77 -4.51
CA GLY A 73 15.82 18.71 -5.67
C GLY A 73 16.29 17.77 -6.79
N THR A 74 17.61 17.49 -6.89
CA THR A 74 18.09 16.51 -7.88
C THR A 74 17.80 15.09 -7.42
N ALA A 75 18.05 14.79 -6.14
CA ALA A 75 17.72 13.47 -5.58
C ALA A 75 16.21 13.23 -5.57
N GLU A 76 15.42 14.23 -5.21
CA GLU A 76 13.96 14.17 -5.23
C GLU A 76 13.42 13.93 -6.63
N LYS A 77 13.86 14.71 -7.61
CA LYS A 77 13.43 14.54 -9.00
C LYS A 77 13.74 13.13 -9.52
N ASN A 78 14.96 12.64 -9.33
CA ASN A 78 15.34 11.30 -9.78
C ASN A 78 14.50 10.19 -9.10
N ALA A 79 14.21 10.35 -7.81
CA ALA A 79 13.37 9.43 -7.07
C ALA A 79 11.91 9.43 -7.56
N VAL A 80 11.35 10.62 -7.79
CA VAL A 80 9.99 10.82 -8.30
C VAL A 80 9.86 10.27 -9.71
N ASP A 81 10.76 10.63 -10.62
CA ASP A 81 10.77 10.16 -12.01
C ASP A 81 10.87 8.62 -12.07
N GLY A 82 11.73 8.03 -11.24
CA GLY A 82 11.85 6.57 -11.13
C GLY A 82 10.57 5.88 -10.64
N MET A 83 9.83 6.49 -9.72
CA MET A 83 8.53 5.93 -9.28
C MET A 83 7.42 6.11 -10.33
N ILE A 84 7.40 7.24 -11.03
CA ILE A 84 6.45 7.49 -12.12
C ILE A 84 6.65 6.44 -13.23
N GLU A 85 7.89 6.18 -13.62
CA GLU A 85 8.24 5.16 -14.61
C GLU A 85 7.90 3.75 -14.10
N LYS A 86 8.37 3.39 -12.91
CA LYS A 86 8.17 2.06 -12.32
C LYS A 86 6.69 1.70 -12.22
N LEU A 87 5.84 2.64 -11.81
CA LEU A 87 4.40 2.40 -11.63
C LEU A 87 3.57 2.76 -12.87
N ARG A 88 4.21 3.23 -13.95
CA ARG A 88 3.54 3.67 -15.18
C ARG A 88 2.41 4.67 -14.87
N ILE A 89 2.74 5.68 -14.07
CA ILE A 89 1.78 6.73 -13.68
C ILE A 89 1.60 7.66 -14.88
N LYS A 90 0.38 7.75 -15.40
CA LYS A 90 0.05 8.59 -16.55
C LYS A 90 -0.20 10.01 -16.04
N ILE A 91 0.72 10.93 -16.33
CA ILE A 91 0.70 12.32 -15.87
C ILE A 91 0.99 13.27 -17.04
N GLY A 92 0.57 14.54 -16.91
CA GLY A 92 0.99 15.62 -17.81
C GLY A 92 2.34 16.18 -17.37
N ASN A 93 2.36 16.80 -16.19
CA ASN A 93 3.56 17.34 -15.54
C ASN A 93 3.63 16.85 -14.07
N PRO A 94 4.80 16.44 -13.55
CA PRO A 94 4.98 16.15 -12.12
C PRO A 94 4.54 17.27 -11.16
N ASP A 95 4.58 18.53 -11.61
CA ASP A 95 4.18 19.70 -10.83
C ASP A 95 2.65 19.93 -10.81
N ASP A 96 1.89 19.21 -11.63
CA ASP A 96 0.43 19.29 -11.64
C ASP A 96 -0.14 18.78 -10.31
N ALA A 97 -1.24 19.39 -9.85
CA ALA A 97 -1.93 18.92 -8.66
C ALA A 97 -2.42 17.48 -8.82
N VAL A 98 -2.19 16.62 -7.82
CA VAL A 98 -2.57 15.20 -7.87
C VAL A 98 -4.09 15.00 -8.03
N ALA A 99 -4.89 15.99 -7.63
CA ALA A 99 -6.34 16.03 -7.82
C ALA A 99 -6.76 15.92 -9.30
N THR A 100 -5.91 16.30 -10.25
CA THR A 100 -6.19 16.27 -11.69
C THR A 100 -6.14 14.86 -12.29
N LEU A 101 -5.50 13.91 -11.59
CA LEU A 101 -5.33 12.54 -12.06
C LEU A 101 -6.61 11.71 -11.95
N SER A 102 -6.75 10.71 -12.83
CA SER A 102 -7.79 9.69 -12.70
C SER A 102 -7.62 8.88 -11.40
N GLY A 103 -8.71 8.25 -10.92
CA GLY A 103 -8.68 7.49 -9.66
C GLY A 103 -7.60 6.41 -9.60
N GLY A 104 -7.33 5.71 -10.72
CA GLY A 104 -6.25 4.73 -10.79
C GLY A 104 -4.85 5.33 -10.73
N ASN A 105 -4.61 6.47 -11.38
CA ASN A 105 -3.32 7.15 -11.29
C ASN A 105 -3.11 7.77 -9.91
N GLN A 106 -4.17 8.31 -9.28
CA GLN A 106 -4.14 8.72 -7.88
C GLN A 106 -3.72 7.57 -6.97
N GLN A 107 -4.27 6.37 -7.18
CA GLN A 107 -3.89 5.20 -6.39
C GLN A 107 -2.42 4.81 -6.61
N LYS A 108 -1.94 4.84 -7.85
CA LYS A 108 -0.52 4.61 -8.14
C LYS A 108 0.38 5.64 -7.45
N VAL A 109 -0.03 6.91 -7.35
CA VAL A 109 0.71 7.93 -6.61
C VAL A 109 0.77 7.61 -5.11
N VAL A 110 -0.33 7.14 -4.50
CA VAL A 110 -0.30 6.68 -3.09
C VAL A 110 0.66 5.52 -2.91
N ILE A 111 0.63 4.54 -3.83
CA ILE A 111 1.53 3.39 -3.79
C ILE A 111 2.99 3.85 -3.97
N ALA A 112 3.28 4.75 -4.92
CA ALA A 112 4.61 5.33 -5.14
C ALA A 112 5.17 5.99 -3.89
N LYS A 113 4.36 6.85 -3.23
CA LYS A 113 4.73 7.52 -1.98
C LYS A 113 5.22 6.52 -0.94
N TRP A 114 4.50 5.42 -0.77
CA TRP A 114 4.84 4.42 0.23
C TRP A 114 6.00 3.51 -0.20
N LEU A 115 6.06 3.11 -1.48
CA LEU A 115 7.16 2.32 -2.02
C LEU A 115 8.50 3.06 -1.98
N LEU A 116 8.49 4.39 -2.12
CA LEU A 116 9.70 5.21 -2.06
C LEU A 116 10.39 5.13 -0.70
N THR A 117 9.69 4.72 0.36
CA THR A 117 10.28 4.48 1.68
C THR A 117 11.09 3.17 1.77
N GLY A 118 11.11 2.36 0.71
CA GLY A 118 11.75 1.04 0.69
C GLY A 118 11.12 0.01 1.64
N PRO A 119 9.78 -0.13 1.70
CA PRO A 119 9.14 -1.08 2.60
C PRO A 119 9.40 -2.52 2.14
N ARG A 120 9.48 -3.43 3.10
CA ARG A 120 9.48 -4.88 2.86
C ARG A 120 8.09 -5.49 3.03
N ILE A 121 7.20 -4.79 3.73
CA ILE A 121 5.82 -5.21 3.98
C ILE A 121 4.87 -4.07 3.58
N LEU A 122 3.93 -4.36 2.68
CA LEU A 122 2.83 -3.48 2.33
C LEU A 122 1.55 -3.95 3.01
N LEU A 123 0.88 -3.04 3.71
CA LEU A 123 -0.45 -3.22 4.27
C LEU A 123 -1.42 -2.45 3.38
N LEU A 124 -2.31 -3.13 2.67
CA LEU A 124 -3.29 -2.52 1.77
C LEU A 124 -4.68 -2.71 2.35
N ASN A 125 -5.44 -1.62 2.43
CA ASN A 125 -6.84 -1.62 2.86
C ASN A 125 -7.71 -1.18 1.68
N ASP A 126 -8.51 -2.09 1.12
CA ASP A 126 -9.41 -1.84 -0.03
C ASP A 126 -8.77 -1.00 -1.15
N PRO A 127 -7.62 -1.42 -1.70
CA PRO A 127 -6.77 -0.59 -2.55
C PRO A 127 -7.40 -0.18 -3.88
N THR A 128 -8.45 -0.84 -4.37
CA THR A 128 -9.12 -0.43 -5.62
C THR A 128 -10.49 0.20 -5.44
N ARG A 129 -10.86 0.59 -4.22
CA ARG A 129 -12.12 1.29 -3.96
C ARG A 129 -12.24 2.58 -4.80
N GLY A 130 -13.33 2.71 -5.54
CA GLY A 130 -13.58 3.88 -6.39
C GLY A 130 -12.59 4.04 -7.55
N ILE A 131 -12.02 2.94 -8.03
CA ILE A 131 -11.27 2.82 -9.28
C ILE A 131 -12.16 2.08 -10.29
N ASP A 132 -12.11 2.49 -11.56
CA ASP A 132 -12.81 1.81 -12.65
C ASP A 132 -12.28 0.39 -12.86
N VAL A 133 -13.17 -0.55 -13.22
CA VAL A 133 -12.85 -1.98 -13.41
C VAL A 133 -11.68 -2.18 -14.36
N GLY A 134 -11.61 -1.43 -15.47
CA GLY A 134 -10.52 -1.56 -16.43
C GLY A 134 -9.15 -1.13 -15.89
N THR A 135 -9.12 -0.31 -14.84
CA THR A 135 -7.87 0.13 -14.19
C THR A 135 -7.49 -0.74 -12.99
N LYS A 136 -8.43 -1.50 -12.40
CA LYS A 136 -8.14 -2.42 -11.29
C LYS A 136 -7.08 -3.46 -11.66
N GLU A 137 -7.20 -4.03 -12.85
CA GLU A 137 -6.23 -5.00 -13.39
C GLU A 137 -4.80 -4.46 -13.47
N GLU A 138 -4.62 -3.17 -13.75
CA GLU A 138 -3.28 -2.55 -13.71
C GLU A 138 -2.71 -2.51 -12.28
N ILE A 139 -3.56 -2.26 -11.28
CA ILE A 139 -3.17 -2.30 -9.87
C ILE A 139 -2.87 -3.73 -9.44
N TYR A 140 -3.68 -4.72 -9.82
CA TYR A 140 -3.46 -6.13 -9.47
C TYR A 140 -2.13 -6.63 -10.01
N ARG A 141 -1.85 -6.35 -11.29
CA ARG A 141 -0.56 -6.69 -11.91
C ARG A 141 0.59 -6.03 -11.16
N LEU A 142 0.47 -4.76 -10.80
CA LEU A 142 1.48 -4.07 -10.03
C LEU A 142 1.71 -4.74 -8.65
N LEU A 143 0.65 -5.10 -7.94
CA LEU A 143 0.77 -5.78 -6.64
C LEU A 143 1.45 -7.15 -6.79
N ARG A 144 1.10 -7.91 -7.83
CA ARG A 144 1.76 -9.18 -8.16
C ARG A 144 3.25 -8.99 -8.48
N GLU A 145 3.60 -8.01 -9.33
CA GLU A 145 4.99 -7.69 -9.65
C GLU A 145 5.81 -7.30 -8.39
N LEU A 146 5.20 -6.57 -7.45
CA LEU A 146 5.84 -6.23 -6.18
C LEU A 146 6.03 -7.46 -5.28
N ALA A 147 5.05 -8.36 -5.25
CA ALA A 147 5.12 -9.61 -4.50
C ALA A 147 6.20 -10.54 -5.07
N ASP A 148 6.23 -10.70 -6.39
CA ASP A 148 7.23 -11.50 -7.12
C ASP A 148 8.65 -10.94 -6.93
N ALA A 149 8.79 -9.62 -6.77
CA ALA A 149 10.05 -8.97 -6.42
C ALA A 149 10.46 -9.13 -4.93
N GLY A 150 9.66 -9.85 -4.12
CA GLY A 150 9.96 -10.17 -2.73
C GLY A 150 9.32 -9.25 -1.68
N THR A 151 8.41 -8.36 -2.08
CA THR A 151 7.64 -7.53 -1.14
C THR A 151 6.53 -8.37 -0.51
N SER A 152 6.46 -8.45 0.81
CA SER A 152 5.33 -9.11 1.47
C SER A 152 4.10 -8.20 1.44
N ILE A 153 2.96 -8.69 0.99
CA ILE A 153 1.73 -7.92 0.90
C ILE A 153 0.67 -8.53 1.82
N ILE A 154 0.10 -7.71 2.70
CA ILE A 154 -1.10 -8.03 3.48
C ILE A 154 -2.23 -7.19 2.91
N LEU A 155 -3.10 -7.85 2.15
CA LEU A 155 -4.28 -7.25 1.54
C LEU A 155 -5.51 -7.52 2.41
N TYR A 156 -6.15 -6.46 2.87
CA TYR A 156 -7.53 -6.48 3.35
C TYR A 156 -8.41 -5.92 2.24
N SER A 157 -9.43 -6.68 1.85
CA SER A 157 -10.36 -6.28 0.80
C SER A 157 -11.76 -6.80 1.06
N THR A 158 -12.74 -5.99 0.66
CA THR A 158 -14.16 -6.34 0.56
C THR A 158 -14.57 -6.80 -0.84
N ASP A 159 -13.65 -6.75 -1.80
CA ASP A 159 -13.85 -7.16 -3.19
C ASP A 159 -13.26 -8.55 -3.43
N TYR A 160 -14.11 -9.52 -3.81
CA TYR A 160 -13.67 -10.90 -4.03
C TYR A 160 -12.72 -11.02 -5.22
N ASP A 161 -12.87 -10.19 -6.25
CA ASP A 161 -12.01 -10.22 -7.43
C ASP A 161 -10.57 -9.81 -7.06
N GLU A 162 -10.41 -8.87 -6.11
CA GLU A 162 -9.09 -8.51 -5.56
C GLU A 162 -8.43 -9.70 -4.88
N LEU A 163 -9.19 -10.41 -4.03
CA LEU A 163 -8.69 -11.55 -3.26
C LEU A 163 -8.28 -12.69 -4.19
N ILE A 164 -9.11 -13.00 -5.19
CA ILE A 164 -8.85 -14.07 -6.17
C ILE A 164 -7.68 -13.70 -7.09
N GLY A 165 -7.61 -12.45 -7.55
CA GLY A 165 -6.58 -12.01 -8.50
C GLY A 165 -5.20 -11.78 -7.90
N CYS A 166 -5.11 -11.43 -6.61
CA CYS A 166 -3.86 -10.98 -5.99
C CYS A 166 -3.28 -11.92 -4.93
N CYS A 167 -4.11 -12.67 -4.20
CA CYS A 167 -3.67 -13.36 -2.99
C CYS A 167 -3.25 -14.80 -3.27
N ASP A 168 -2.13 -15.22 -2.66
CA ASP A 168 -1.75 -16.64 -2.61
C ASP A 168 -2.48 -17.39 -1.48
N ARG A 169 -2.93 -16.64 -0.47
CA ARG A 169 -3.67 -17.14 0.70
C ARG A 169 -4.67 -16.11 1.21
N VAL A 170 -5.89 -16.57 1.51
CA VAL A 170 -6.98 -15.74 2.07
C VAL A 170 -7.38 -16.29 3.44
N LEU A 171 -7.40 -15.40 4.45
CA LEU A 171 -7.89 -15.70 5.78
C LEU A 171 -9.28 -15.08 5.94
N ILE A 172 -10.27 -15.88 6.31
CA ILE A 172 -11.65 -15.41 6.51
C ILE A 172 -11.87 -15.23 8.01
N LEU A 173 -12.25 -14.02 8.41
CA LEU A 173 -12.45 -13.66 9.81
C LEU A 173 -13.94 -13.49 10.12
N TYR A 174 -14.41 -14.13 11.19
CA TYR A 174 -15.75 -13.94 11.73
C TYR A 174 -15.68 -13.89 13.27
N GLY A 175 -16.39 -12.93 13.88
CA GLY A 175 -16.38 -12.74 15.34
C GLY A 175 -14.98 -12.51 15.94
N GLY A 176 -14.05 -11.94 15.17
CA GLY A 176 -12.66 -11.69 15.60
C GLY A 176 -11.74 -12.93 15.60
N ARG A 177 -12.17 -14.03 14.98
CA ARG A 177 -11.38 -15.26 14.82
C ARG A 177 -11.27 -15.63 13.36
N ILE A 178 -10.17 -16.29 12.98
CA ILE A 178 -10.04 -16.91 11.67
C ILE A 178 -10.93 -18.15 11.67
N VAL A 179 -11.94 -18.17 10.81
CA VAL A 179 -12.86 -19.31 10.66
C VAL A 179 -12.48 -20.21 9.50
N GLN A 180 -11.80 -19.66 8.49
CA GLN A 180 -11.31 -20.44 7.35
C GLN A 180 -10.04 -19.86 6.77
N THR A 181 -9.25 -20.72 6.12
CA THR A 181 -8.07 -20.34 5.33
C THR A 181 -8.20 -21.01 3.96
N LEU A 182 -8.06 -20.22 2.91
CA LEU A 182 -8.09 -20.65 1.51
C LEU A 182 -6.72 -20.40 0.88
N GLU A 183 -6.23 -21.34 0.08
CA GLU A 183 -4.94 -21.26 -0.61
C GLU A 183 -5.08 -21.82 -2.03
N GLY A 184 -4.31 -21.27 -2.98
CA GLY A 184 -4.29 -21.71 -4.38
C GLY A 184 -5.68 -21.74 -5.03
N ASP A 185 -5.99 -22.84 -5.72
CA ASP A 185 -7.26 -23.01 -6.47
C ASP A 185 -8.51 -23.01 -5.58
N ALA A 186 -8.35 -23.10 -4.25
CA ALA A 186 -9.47 -23.00 -3.32
C ALA A 186 -9.96 -21.55 -3.12
N ILE A 187 -9.19 -20.54 -3.56
CA ILE A 187 -9.57 -19.13 -3.51
C ILE A 187 -10.54 -18.85 -4.64
N THR A 188 -11.82 -19.14 -4.39
CA THR A 188 -12.91 -18.88 -5.33
C THR A 188 -14.00 -18.07 -4.65
N GLU A 189 -14.76 -17.31 -5.44
CA GLU A 189 -15.90 -16.54 -4.92
C GLU A 189 -16.86 -17.43 -4.12
N THR A 190 -17.18 -18.61 -4.66
CA THR A 190 -18.06 -19.58 -4.00
C THR A 190 -17.53 -20.00 -2.63
N ASN A 191 -16.24 -20.32 -2.53
CA ASN A 191 -15.64 -20.74 -1.26
C ASN A 191 -15.56 -19.59 -0.26
N ILE A 192 -15.26 -18.36 -0.71
CA ILE A 192 -15.22 -17.18 0.16
C ILE A 192 -16.62 -16.89 0.73
N VAL A 193 -17.65 -16.91 -0.11
CA VAL A 193 -19.04 -16.67 0.31
C VAL A 193 -19.52 -17.78 1.26
N ALA A 194 -19.22 -19.05 0.96
CA ALA A 194 -19.64 -20.18 1.78
C ALA A 194 -19.10 -20.12 3.24
N SER A 195 -17.92 -19.52 3.43
CA SER A 195 -17.30 -19.37 4.75
C SER A 195 -17.75 -18.15 5.54
N SER A 196 -18.62 -17.32 4.95
CA SER A 196 -19.13 -16.10 5.57
C SER A 196 -20.39 -16.35 6.43
N PHE A 197 -20.82 -17.61 6.57
CA PHE A 197 -22.00 -18.06 7.32
C PHE A 197 -21.64 -19.04 8.44
#